data_AF-A0A7X3VFQ6-F1
#
_entry.id   AF-A0A7X3VFQ6-F1
#
_cell.length_a   1.000
_cell.length_b   1.000
_cell.length_c   1.000
_cell.angle_alpha   90.00
_cell.angle_beta   90.00
_cell.angle_gamma   90.00
#
_symmetry.space_group_name_H-M   'P 1'
#
loop_
_entity.id
_entity.type
_entity.pdbx_description
1 polymer ?
#
loop_
_entity_poly.entity_id
_entity_poly.type
_entity_poly.pdbx_seq_one_letter_code
_entity_poly.pdbx_strand_id
1 'polypeptide(L)'
;MSGSNRRCFLTAASAGVAGLATPARPSEAAVPKRYPQPSDQLSGGNLEQLRDAYRSELFDVQLPFWSAHGIDHRLGGFMTALDFDGTRLCDNKLHLYQGLVICVY
;
A
#
# COMPACT_ATOMS: atom_id res chain seq x y z
N MET A 1 1.20 -33.32 28.86
CA MET A 1 1.30 -32.64 27.55
C MET A 1 0.01 -31.83 27.37
N SER A 2 0.09 -30.54 27.67
CA SER A 2 -1.06 -29.63 27.81
C SER A 2 -1.22 -28.81 26.53
N GLY A 3 -2.39 -28.91 25.88
CA GLY A 3 -2.76 -28.14 24.70
C GLY A 3 -3.09 -26.70 25.07
N SER A 4 -2.30 -25.75 24.58
CA SER A 4 -2.51 -24.31 24.80
C SER A 4 -3.64 -23.80 23.90
N ASN A 5 -4.84 -23.69 24.48
CA ASN A 5 -6.03 -23.14 23.83
C ASN A 5 -6.01 -21.60 23.91
N ARG A 6 -5.59 -20.94 22.83
CA ARG A 6 -5.36 -19.48 22.74
C ARG A 6 -6.63 -18.63 22.55
N ARG A 7 -7.75 -18.98 23.19
CA ARG A 7 -9.04 -18.30 22.93
C ARG A 7 -9.89 -18.10 24.18
N CYS A 8 -9.34 -17.40 25.17
CA CYS A 8 -10.12 -16.94 26.31
C CYS A 8 -9.73 -15.51 26.70
N PHE A 9 -10.24 -14.53 25.96
CA PHE A 9 -10.08 -13.10 26.28
C PHE A 9 -11.37 -12.30 26.07
N LEU A 10 -12.54 -12.91 26.31
CA LEU A 10 -13.80 -12.16 26.33
C LEU A 10 -14.70 -12.69 27.43
N THR A 11 -14.48 -12.24 28.67
CA THR A 11 -15.54 -12.24 29.67
C THR A 11 -15.40 -11.10 30.68
N ALA A 12 -16.51 -10.37 30.81
CA ALA A 12 -16.97 -9.59 31.96
C ALA A 12 -16.30 -8.26 32.30
N ALA A 13 -17.02 -7.17 31.99
CA ALA A 13 -17.47 -6.22 33.02
C ALA A 13 -18.69 -5.44 32.51
N SER A 14 -19.90 -5.87 32.91
CA SER A 14 -21.11 -5.06 32.88
C SER A 14 -21.37 -4.56 34.31
N ALA A 15 -21.00 -3.31 34.60
CA ALA A 15 -21.40 -2.59 35.80
C ALA A 15 -21.38 -1.08 35.49
N GLY A 16 -22.46 -0.39 35.86
CA GLY A 16 -22.91 0.83 35.22
C GLY A 16 -22.21 2.14 35.59
N VAL A 17 -22.56 3.17 34.84
CA VAL A 17 -22.71 4.55 35.33
C VAL A 17 -23.87 5.17 34.57
N ALA A 18 -25.02 5.31 35.24
CA ALA A 18 -26.05 6.24 34.85
C ALA A 18 -25.58 7.65 35.25
N GLY A 19 -25.60 8.59 34.32
CA GLY A 19 -25.38 10.00 34.60
C GLY A 19 -24.20 10.60 33.85
N LEU A 20 -24.51 11.29 32.75
CA LEU A 20 -24.05 12.63 32.36
C LEU A 20 -24.56 12.87 30.93
N ALA A 21 -25.85 13.24 30.83
CA ALA A 21 -26.40 13.73 29.57
C ALA A 21 -25.86 15.15 29.35
N THR A 22 -24.74 15.27 28.63
CA THR A 22 -24.34 16.52 28.01
C THR A 22 -25.30 16.81 26.86
N PRO A 23 -25.93 18.00 26.77
CA PRO A 23 -26.66 18.35 25.57
C PRO A 23 -25.66 18.42 24.42
N ALA A 24 -25.88 17.61 23.39
CA ALA A 24 -25.09 17.64 22.18
C ALA A 24 -25.17 19.06 21.60
N ARG A 25 -24.02 19.76 21.60
CA ARG A 25 -23.87 21.03 20.88
C ARG A 25 -24.26 20.78 19.42
N PRO A 26 -25.15 21.59 18.81
CA PRO A 26 -25.40 21.46 17.38
C PRO A 26 -24.05 21.58 16.69
N SER A 27 -23.65 20.51 15.99
CA SER A 27 -22.45 20.52 15.18
C SER A 27 -22.66 21.60 14.13
N GLU A 28 -21.95 22.70 14.28
CA GLU A 28 -21.84 23.71 13.24
C GLU A 28 -21.37 22.98 11.99
N ALA A 29 -22.27 22.86 11.02
CA ALA A 29 -21.99 22.15 9.78
C ALA A 29 -20.71 22.75 9.22
N ALA A 30 -19.65 21.94 9.15
CA ALA A 30 -18.35 22.40 8.68
C ALA A 30 -18.57 23.06 7.32
N VAL A 31 -18.32 24.37 7.24
CA VAL A 31 -18.31 25.10 5.97
C VAL A 31 -17.35 24.33 5.06
N PRO A 32 -17.80 23.83 3.90
CA PRO A 32 -16.95 23.02 3.05
C PRO A 32 -15.72 23.86 2.70
N LYS A 33 -14.53 23.38 3.09
CA LYS A 33 -13.28 24.03 2.70
C LYS A 33 -13.20 23.97 1.18
N ARG A 34 -13.38 25.12 0.54
CA ARG A 34 -13.23 25.24 -0.90
C ARG A 34 -11.74 25.26 -1.20
N TYR A 35 -11.22 24.10 -1.59
CA TYR A 35 -9.84 23.99 -2.06
C TYR A 35 -9.73 24.74 -3.39
N PRO A 36 -8.70 25.59 -3.57
CA PRO A 36 -8.34 26.11 -4.88
C PRO A 36 -8.26 24.94 -5.85
N GLN A 37 -8.91 25.07 -7.00
CA GLN A 37 -8.79 24.03 -8.02
C GLN A 37 -7.32 23.98 -8.45
N PRO A 38 -6.67 22.81 -8.41
CA PRO A 38 -5.32 22.68 -8.93
C PRO A 38 -5.33 23.17 -10.38
N SER A 39 -4.39 24.06 -10.72
CA SER A 39 -4.14 24.36 -12.13
C SER A 39 -3.60 23.09 -12.79
N ASP A 40 -4.16 22.71 -13.94
CA ASP A 40 -3.66 21.54 -14.71
C ASP A 40 -2.24 21.72 -15.24
N GLN A 41 -1.69 22.93 -15.13
CA GLN A 41 -0.30 23.25 -15.44
C GLN A 41 0.55 23.19 -14.18
N LEU A 42 1.51 22.26 -14.18
CA LEU A 42 2.66 22.26 -13.29
C LEU A 42 3.81 22.99 -13.99
N SER A 43 4.77 23.53 -13.23
CA SER A 43 5.93 24.27 -13.76
C SER A 43 6.84 23.51 -14.75
N GLY A 44 6.49 22.26 -15.11
CA GLY A 44 7.19 21.43 -16.09
C GLY A 44 6.29 20.67 -17.07
N GLY A 45 4.98 20.93 -17.15
CA GLY A 45 4.08 20.28 -18.12
C GLY A 45 2.60 20.19 -17.69
N ASN A 46 1.77 19.59 -18.54
CA ASN A 46 0.37 19.26 -18.22
C ASN A 46 0.31 17.97 -17.37
N LEU A 47 -0.55 17.95 -16.35
CA LEU A 47 -0.85 16.75 -15.53
C LEU A 47 -1.17 15.52 -16.38
N GLU A 48 -1.89 15.67 -17.49
CA GLU A 48 -2.23 14.53 -18.36
C GLU A 48 -1.00 13.91 -19.01
N GLN A 49 -0.07 14.74 -19.47
CA GLN A 49 1.18 14.27 -20.07
C GLN A 49 2.03 13.52 -19.04
N LEU A 50 2.08 14.02 -17.81
CA LEU A 50 2.79 13.36 -16.72
C LEU A 50 2.16 12.02 -16.34
N ARG A 51 0.82 11.98 -16.26
CA ARG A 51 0.06 10.74 -16.03
C ARG A 51 0.37 9.71 -17.11
N ASP A 52 0.35 10.12 -18.37
CA ASP A 52 0.55 9.21 -19.50
C ASP A 52 2.01 8.71 -19.55
N ALA A 53 2.98 9.55 -19.22
CA ALA A 53 4.39 9.14 -19.08
C ALA A 53 4.58 8.08 -17.99
N TYR A 54 4.06 8.31 -16.77
CA TYR A 54 4.15 7.33 -15.69
C TYR A 54 3.40 6.04 -16.00
N ARG A 55 2.25 6.14 -16.67
CA ARG A 55 1.50 4.97 -17.12
C ARG A 55 2.35 4.14 -18.08
N SER A 56 2.93 4.77 -19.10
CA SER A 56 3.74 4.06 -20.08
C SER A 56 4.98 3.45 -19.44
N GLU A 57 5.69 4.18 -18.58
CA GLU A 57 6.86 3.64 -17.86
C GLU A 57 6.49 2.43 -17.00
N LEU A 58 5.37 2.50 -16.26
CA LEU A 58 4.95 1.39 -15.40
C LEU A 58 4.51 0.16 -16.21
N PHE A 59 3.61 0.33 -17.17
CA PHE A 59 2.96 -0.80 -17.85
C PHE A 59 3.74 -1.32 -19.04
N ASP A 60 4.50 -0.46 -19.73
CA ASP A 60 5.20 -0.84 -20.96
C ASP A 60 6.67 -1.21 -20.69
N VAL A 61 7.25 -0.72 -19.57
CA VAL A 61 8.68 -0.94 -19.25
C VAL A 61 8.85 -1.73 -17.96
N GLN A 62 8.39 -1.20 -16.82
CA GLN A 62 8.73 -1.77 -15.50
C GLN A 62 8.06 -3.12 -15.27
N LEU A 63 6.74 -3.24 -15.44
CA LEU A 63 6.04 -4.51 -15.20
C LEU A 63 6.50 -5.64 -16.14
N PRO A 64 6.71 -5.41 -17.45
CA PRO A 64 7.28 -6.43 -18.33
C PRO A 64 8.69 -6.87 -17.91
N PHE A 65 9.55 -5.93 -17.52
CA PHE A 65 10.90 -6.23 -17.00
C PHE A 65 10.85 -7.16 -15.78
N TRP A 66 10.05 -6.79 -14.76
CA TRP A 66 9.93 -7.60 -13.54
C TRP A 66 9.24 -8.95 -13.79
N SER A 67 8.32 -9.03 -14.75
CA SER A 67 7.69 -10.29 -15.14
C SER A 67 8.68 -11.25 -15.83
N ALA A 68 9.61 -10.71 -16.63
CA ALA A 68 10.59 -11.50 -17.37
C ALA A 68 11.79 -11.93 -16.51
N HIS A 69 12.29 -11.04 -15.64
CA HIS A 69 13.55 -11.26 -14.92
C HIS A 69 13.38 -11.39 -13.40
N GLY A 70 12.31 -10.80 -12.85
CA GLY A 70 12.07 -10.72 -11.43
C GLY A 70 11.50 -11.98 -10.80
N ILE A 71 10.90 -12.89 -11.57
CA ILE A 71 10.24 -14.09 -11.03
C ILE A 71 11.22 -15.27 -11.05
N ASP A 72 11.47 -15.88 -9.89
CA ASP A 72 12.21 -17.13 -9.82
C ASP A 72 11.28 -18.31 -10.06
N HIS A 73 11.23 -18.77 -11.31
CA HIS A 73 10.42 -19.93 -11.70
C HIS A 73 10.94 -21.28 -11.18
N ARG A 74 12.16 -21.37 -10.64
CA ARG A 74 12.74 -22.62 -10.13
C ARG A 74 12.44 -22.84 -8.65
N LEU A 75 12.65 -21.82 -7.82
CA LEU A 75 12.49 -21.92 -6.36
C LEU A 75 11.31 -21.11 -5.83
N GLY A 76 10.60 -20.37 -6.70
CA GLY A 76 9.48 -19.51 -6.34
C GLY A 76 9.92 -18.18 -5.72
N GLY A 77 9.02 -17.21 -5.67
CA GLY A 77 9.31 -15.85 -5.19
C GLY A 77 10.03 -14.98 -6.23
N PHE A 78 10.59 -13.88 -5.77
CA PHE A 78 11.13 -12.82 -6.63
C PHE A 78 12.63 -12.58 -6.41
N MET A 79 13.38 -12.40 -7.51
CA MET A 79 14.76 -11.95 -7.53
C MET A 79 14.80 -10.43 -7.63
N THR A 80 15.31 -9.77 -6.58
CA THR A 80 15.36 -8.29 -6.52
C THR A 80 16.74 -7.71 -6.79
N ALA A 81 17.78 -8.53 -6.74
CA ALA A 81 19.15 -8.14 -7.05
C ALA A 81 19.42 -8.36 -8.55
N LEU A 82 18.84 -7.50 -9.38
CA LEU A 82 18.99 -7.49 -10.84
C LEU A 82 19.73 -6.23 -11.28
N ASP A 83 20.56 -6.36 -12.31
CA ASP A 83 21.10 -5.23 -13.06
C ASP A 83 20.06 -4.71 -14.08
N PHE A 84 20.35 -3.58 -14.73
CA PHE A 84 19.44 -2.92 -15.68
C PHE A 84 19.08 -3.78 -16.91
N ASP A 85 19.91 -4.76 -17.25
CA ASP A 85 19.67 -5.73 -18.32
C ASP A 85 18.92 -6.99 -17.86
N GLY A 86 18.60 -7.08 -16.56
CA GLY A 86 17.97 -8.25 -15.96
C GLY A 86 18.95 -9.34 -15.54
N THR A 87 20.27 -9.10 -15.61
CA THR A 87 21.28 -10.03 -15.11
C THR A 87 21.21 -10.10 -13.58
N ARG A 88 21.17 -11.32 -13.04
CA ARG A 88 21.12 -11.55 -11.59
C ARG A 88 22.47 -11.28 -10.95
N LEU A 89 22.50 -10.31 -10.04
CA LEU A 89 23.70 -9.95 -9.26
C LEU A 89 23.87 -10.82 -8.01
N CYS A 90 22.77 -11.30 -7.42
CA CYS A 90 22.78 -12.14 -6.22
C CYS A 90 21.54 -13.03 -6.12
N ASP A 91 21.69 -14.17 -5.45
CA ASP A 91 20.64 -15.19 -5.27
C ASP A 91 19.81 -14.98 -4.00
N ASN A 92 20.24 -14.06 -3.13
CA ASN A 92 19.59 -13.80 -1.86
C ASN A 92 18.23 -13.10 -2.08
N LYS A 93 17.19 -13.65 -1.44
CA LYS A 93 15.85 -13.09 -1.45
C LYS A 93 15.56 -12.41 -0.12
N LEU A 94 15.45 -11.09 -0.16
CA LEU A 94 15.10 -10.27 0.99
C LEU A 94 13.60 -10.40 1.29
N HIS A 95 13.27 -10.88 2.50
CA HIS A 95 11.89 -11.19 2.91
C HIS A 95 10.92 -10.01 2.76
N LEU A 96 11.36 -8.79 3.10
CA LEU A 96 10.54 -7.59 2.99
C LEU A 96 10.03 -7.38 1.55
N TYR A 97 10.92 -7.53 0.56
CA TYR A 97 10.54 -7.30 -0.83
C TYR A 97 9.65 -8.41 -1.38
N GLN A 98 9.74 -9.64 -0.87
CA GLN A 98 8.81 -10.70 -1.27
C GLN A 98 7.36 -10.32 -0.97
N GLY A 99 7.10 -9.69 0.19
CA GLY A 99 5.77 -9.20 0.55
C GLY A 99 5.33 -8.00 -0.28
N LEU A 100 6.24 -7.06 -0.55
CA LEU A 100 5.93 -5.85 -1.33
C LEU A 100 5.59 -6.17 -2.77
N VAL A 101 6.31 -7.09 -3.41
CA VAL A 101 6.05 -7.44 -4.81
C VAL A 101 4.68 -8.11 -4.97
N ILE A 102 4.24 -8.92 -4.00
CA ILE A 102 2.88 -9.50 -4.00
C ILE A 102 1.80 -8.42 -3.96
N CYS A 103 2.04 -7.27 -3.34
CA CYS A 103 1.06 -6.17 -3.33
C CYS A 103 0.97 -5.39 -4.65
N VAL A 104 1.96 -5.56 -5.53
CA VAL A 104 2.00 -4.86 -6.83
C VAL A 104 1.28 -5.66 -7.92
N TYR A 105 1.35 -6.99 -7.86
CA TYR A 105 0.71 -7.92 -8.80
C TYR A 105 -0.70 -8.32 -8.31
#